data_AF-A0A528V3G5-F1
#
_entry.id   AF-A0A528V3G5-F1
#
_cell.length_a   1.000
_cell.length_b   1.000
_cell.length_c   1.000
_cell.angle_alpha   90.00
_cell.angle_beta   90.00
_cell.angle_gamma   90.00
#
_symmetry.space_group_name_H-M   'P 1'
#
loop_
_entity.id
_entity.type
_entity.pdbx_description
1 polymer ?
#
loop_
_entity_poly.entity_id
_entity_poly.type
_entity_poly.pdbx_seq_one_letter_code
_entity_poly.pdbx_strand_id
1 'polypeptide(L)'
;TALSFSLGAILGFSAAVFGGWFDTLMSRLVDLLMSIPTLIMGLVVLSVLPTNLVTLILVMGILDSTRVYRLSRAVAVDINVMD
;
A
#
# COMPACT_ATOMS: atom_id res chain seq x y z
N THR A 1 -0.94 -10.67 -6.54
CA THR A 1 -0.10 -9.92 -7.50
C THR A 1 -0.90 -8.96 -8.35
N ALA A 2 -1.86 -9.41 -9.18
CA ALA A 2 -2.67 -8.46 -9.98
C ALA A 2 -3.43 -7.46 -9.08
N LEU A 3 -4.10 -7.96 -8.03
CA LEU A 3 -4.82 -7.12 -7.07
C LEU A 3 -3.90 -6.12 -6.32
N SER A 4 -2.74 -6.57 -5.85
CA SER A 4 -1.77 -5.72 -5.13
C SER A 4 -1.19 -4.66 -6.04
N PHE A 5 -0.96 -5.01 -7.31
CA PHE A 5 -0.45 -4.07 -8.30
C PHE A 5 -1.49 -3.01 -8.66
N SER A 6 -2.73 -3.40 -8.94
CA SER A 6 -3.81 -2.47 -9.26
C SER A 6 -4.11 -1.51 -8.12
N LEU A 7 -4.27 -2.02 -6.89
CA LEU A 7 -4.54 -1.19 -5.70
C LEU A 7 -3.38 -0.25 -5.39
N GLY A 8 -2.15 -0.77 -5.38
CA GLY A 8 -0.97 0.02 -5.05
C GLY A 8 -0.65 1.09 -6.09
N ALA A 9 -0.84 0.79 -7.38
CA ALA A 9 -0.63 1.76 -8.45
C ALA A 9 -1.70 2.86 -8.42
N ILE A 10 -2.99 2.51 -8.30
CA ILE A 10 -4.07 3.52 -8.28
C ILE A 10 -3.90 4.44 -7.07
N LEU A 11 -3.63 3.88 -5.88
CA LEU A 11 -3.43 4.67 -4.67
C LEU A 11 -2.15 5.52 -4.72
N GLY A 12 -1.05 4.97 -5.26
CA GLY A 12 0.24 5.66 -5.35
C GLY A 12 0.24 6.82 -6.34
N PHE A 13 -0.35 6.63 -7.52
CA PHE A 13 -0.53 7.71 -8.50
C PHE A 13 -1.54 8.75 -8.02
N SER A 14 -2.64 8.33 -7.39
CA SER A 14 -3.63 9.27 -6.83
C SER A 14 -3.02 10.15 -5.73
N ALA A 15 -2.20 9.58 -4.84
CA ALA A 15 -1.54 10.35 -3.79
C ALA A 15 -0.55 11.39 -4.36
N ALA A 16 0.17 11.05 -5.43
CA ALA A 16 1.14 11.94 -6.05
C ALA A 16 0.52 13.04 -6.93
N VAL A 17 -0.59 12.75 -7.64
CA VAL A 17 -1.26 13.72 -8.52
C VAL A 17 -2.08 14.75 -7.73
N PHE A 18 -2.73 14.32 -6.63
CA PHE A 18 -3.61 15.20 -5.83
C PHE A 18 -2.86 16.05 -4.79
N GLY A 19 -1.52 16.05 -4.78
CA GLY A 19 -0.63 16.78 -3.86
C GLY A 19 -1.30 17.73 -2.86
N GLY A 20 -1.17 17.48 -1.56
CA GLY A 20 -1.82 18.27 -0.51
C GLY A 20 -2.20 17.45 0.72
N TRP A 21 -3.37 17.73 1.32
CA TRP A 21 -3.84 17.02 2.51
C TRP A 21 -4.07 15.52 2.27
N PHE A 22 -4.45 15.13 1.04
CA PHE A 22 -4.63 13.72 0.66
C PHE A 22 -3.31 12.93 0.61
N ASP A 23 -2.23 13.54 0.08
CA ASP A 23 -0.88 12.95 0.14
C ASP A 23 -0.40 12.81 1.59
N THR A 24 -0.68 13.82 2.43
CA THR A 24 -0.33 13.75 3.87
C THR A 24 -1.07 12.63 4.59
N LEU A 25 -2.37 12.47 4.32
CA LEU A 25 -3.19 11.41 4.93
C LEU A 25 -2.75 10.02 4.46
N MET A 26 -2.53 9.83 3.16
CA MET A 26 -2.08 8.55 2.60
C MET A 26 -0.65 8.22 3.03
N SER A 27 0.26 9.19 3.06
CA SER A 27 1.62 8.99 3.58
C SER A 27 1.57 8.58 5.04
N ARG A 28 0.75 9.23 5.88
CA ARG A 28 0.60 8.84 7.29
C ARG A 28 0.02 7.44 7.47
N LEU A 29 -0.95 7.04 6.64
CA LEU A 29 -1.48 5.68 6.67
C LEU A 29 -0.42 4.65 6.29
N VAL A 30 0.38 4.93 5.26
CA VAL A 30 1.47 4.03 4.85
C VAL A 30 2.60 4.00 5.87
N ASP A 31 2.93 5.11 6.50
CA ASP A 31 3.91 5.18 7.58
C ASP A 31 3.42 4.42 8.83
N LEU A 32 2.12 4.51 9.17
CA LEU A 32 1.48 3.68 10.20
C LEU A 32 1.53 2.19 9.87
N LEU A 33 1.26 1.82 8.61
CA LEU A 33 1.34 0.43 8.15
C LEU A 33 2.79 -0.09 8.17
N MET A 34 3.77 0.75 7.83
CA MET A 34 5.20 0.42 7.84
C MET A 34 5.82 0.42 9.25
N SER A 35 5.21 1.15 10.21
CA SER A 35 5.58 1.10 11.62
C SER A 35 5.37 -0.29 12.23
N ILE A 36 4.45 -1.09 11.65
CA ILE A 36 4.22 -2.46 12.07
C ILE A 36 5.00 -3.38 11.11
N PRO A 37 5.91 -4.23 11.61
CA PRO A 37 6.60 -5.20 10.77
C PRO A 37 5.58 -6.05 10.01
N THR A 38 5.72 -6.15 8.69
CA THR A 38 4.75 -6.85 7.81
C THR A 38 4.51 -8.30 8.23
N LEU A 39 5.53 -8.95 8.78
CA LEU A 39 5.43 -10.30 9.35
C LEU A 39 4.50 -10.37 10.56
N ILE A 40 4.60 -9.41 11.47
CA ILE A 40 3.74 -9.35 12.68
C ILE A 40 2.29 -9.04 12.27
N MET A 41 2.09 -8.10 11.35
CA MET A 41 0.75 -7.79 10.85
C MET A 41 0.11 -9.00 10.16
N GLY A 42 0.87 -9.73 9.34
CA GLY A 42 0.39 -10.96 8.70
C GLY A 42 -0.02 -12.04 9.71
N LEU A 43 0.77 -12.24 10.77
CA LEU A 43 0.46 -13.21 11.83
C LEU A 43 -0.82 -12.84 12.61
N VAL A 44 -0.97 -11.57 12.98
CA VAL A 44 -2.17 -11.09 13.70
C VAL A 44 -3.42 -11.27 12.84
N VAL A 45 -3.35 -10.91 11.56
CA VAL A 45 -4.51 -10.99 10.66
C VAL A 45 -4.90 -12.45 10.40
N LEU A 46 -3.92 -13.35 10.19
CA LEU A 46 -4.19 -14.79 10.05
C LEU A 46 -4.62 -15.46 11.36
N SER A 47 -4.32 -14.86 12.51
CA SER A 47 -4.79 -15.34 13.82
C SER A 47 -6.24 -14.96 14.10
N VAL A 48 -6.77 -13.90 13.47
CA VAL A 48 -8.14 -13.40 13.72
C VAL A 48 -9.09 -13.80 12.59
N LEU A 49 -8.62 -13.87 11.34
CA LEU A 49 -9.43 -14.29 10.21
C LEU A 49 -9.29 -15.80 9.95
N PRO A 50 -10.38 -16.48 9.53
CA PRO A 50 -10.31 -17.86 9.10
C PRO A 50 -9.38 -18.01 7.89
N THR A 51 -8.45 -18.97 7.97
CA THR A 51 -7.48 -19.33 6.94
C THR A 51 -8.16 -20.00 5.75
N ASN A 52 -8.73 -19.18 4.86
CA ASN A 52 -9.22 -19.61 3.54
C ASN A 52 -8.29 -19.03 2.44
N LEU A 53 -8.32 -19.65 1.25
CA LEU A 53 -7.51 -19.24 0.08
C LEU A 53 -7.71 -17.76 -0.31
N VAL A 54 -8.96 -17.30 -0.33
CA VAL A 54 -9.36 -15.90 -0.57
C VAL A 54 -8.84 -14.96 0.51
N THR A 55 -8.94 -15.34 1.79
CA THR A 55 -8.38 -14.56 2.91
C THR A 55 -6.87 -14.40 2.74
N LEU A 56 -6.15 -15.48 2.45
CA LEU A 56 -4.71 -15.44 2.24
C LEU A 56 -4.33 -14.51 1.07
N ILE A 57 -5.07 -14.59 -0.04
CA ILE A 57 -4.89 -13.73 -1.22
C ILE A 57 -5.15 -12.26 -0.88
N LEU A 58 -6.19 -11.94 -0.12
CA LEU A 58 -6.51 -10.58 0.29
C LEU A 58 -5.45 -10.01 1.25
N VAL A 59 -5.04 -10.78 2.25
CA VAL A 59 -4.04 -10.36 3.24
C VAL A 59 -2.70 -10.12 2.57
N MET A 60 -2.22 -11.06 1.75
CA MET A 60 -1.00 -10.86 0.97
C MET A 60 -1.15 -9.72 -0.03
N GLY A 61 -2.31 -9.58 -0.65
CA GLY A 61 -2.59 -8.49 -1.60
C GLY A 61 -2.48 -7.11 -0.98
N ILE A 62 -3.06 -6.92 0.22
CA ILE A 62 -3.03 -5.63 0.94
C ILE A 62 -1.62 -5.35 1.48
N LEU A 63 -0.97 -6.35 2.09
CA LEU A 63 0.39 -6.18 2.61
C LEU A 63 1.37 -5.83 1.50
N ASP A 64 1.30 -6.52 0.35
CA ASP A 64 2.19 -6.29 -0.79
C ASP A 64 1.85 -5.00 -1.55
N SER A 65 0.59 -4.54 -1.50
CA SER A 65 0.16 -3.26 -2.06
C SER A 65 0.91 -2.06 -1.46
N THR A 66 1.37 -2.13 -0.21
CA THR A 66 2.16 -1.03 0.39
C THR A 66 3.53 -0.85 -0.28
N ARG A 67 4.15 -1.94 -0.75
CA ARG A 67 5.39 -1.87 -1.54
C ARG A 67 5.14 -1.23 -2.89
N VAL A 68 4.08 -1.64 -3.59
CA VAL A 68 3.70 -1.08 -4.89
C VAL A 68 3.33 0.39 -4.77
N TYR A 69 2.61 0.78 -3.71
CA TYR A 69 2.28 2.18 -3.42
C TYR A 69 3.54 3.05 -3.28
N ARG A 70 4.53 2.61 -2.49
CA ARG A 70 5.78 3.36 -2.33
C ARG A 70 6.56 3.49 -3.64
N LEU A 71 6.58 2.43 -4.44
CA LEU A 71 7.24 2.44 -5.75
C LEU A 71 6.54 3.41 -6.71
N SER A 72 5.21 3.36 -6.78
CA SER A 72 4.40 4.25 -7.62
C SER A 72 4.51 5.71 -7.18
N ARG A 73 4.52 6.01 -5.87
CA ARG A 73 4.74 7.37 -5.35
C ARG A 73 6.14 7.88 -5.70
N ALA A 74 7.18 7.06 -5.57
CA ALA A 74 8.55 7.46 -5.90
C ALA A 74 8.65 7.86 -7.39
N VAL A 75 8.06 7.07 -8.28
CA VAL A 75 8.01 7.36 -9.72
C VAL A 75 7.18 8.61 -10.02
N ALA A 76 6.03 8.77 -9.37
CA ALA A 76 5.14 9.89 -9.65
C ALA A 76 5.66 11.24 -9.11
N VAL A 77 6.39 11.24 -7.99
CA VAL A 77 7.11 12.43 -7.50
C VAL A 77 8.25 12.79 -8.45
N ASP A 78 9.01 11.80 -8.93
CA ASP A 78 10.10 12.01 -9.90
C ASP A 78 9.60 12.70 -11.18
N ILE A 79 8.43 12.26 -11.69
CA ILE A 79 7.77 12.87 -12.85
C ILE A 79 7.32 14.31 -12.57
N ASN A 80 6.75 14.59 -11.39
CA ASN A 80 6.30 15.94 -11.01
C ASN A 80 7.46 16.94 -10.86
N VAL A 81 8.66 16.46 -10.54
CA VAL A 81 9.88 17.31 -10.44
C VAL A 81 10.52 17.58 -11.81
N MET A 82 10.17 16.81 -12.85
CA MET A 82 10.66 17.00 -14.21
C MET A 82 9.92 18.08 -15.02
N ASP A 83 8.79 18.59 -14.50
CA ASP A 83 8.07 19.77 -15.01
C ASP A 83 8.55 21.07 -14.30
#